data_AF-A0A1A9B821-F1
#
_entry.id   AF-A0A1A9B821-F1
#
_cell.length_a   1.000
_cell.length_b   1.000
_cell.length_c   1.000
_cell.angle_alpha   90.00
_cell.angle_beta   90.00
_cell.angle_gamma   90.00
#
_symmetry.space_group_name_H-M   'P 1'
#
loop_
_entity.id
_entity.type
_entity.pdbx_description
1 polymer ?
#
loop_
_entity_poly.entity_id
_entity_poly.type
_entity_poly.pdbx_seq_one_letter_code
_entity_poly.pdbx_strand_id
1 'polypeptide(L)' 'MTTLTRIVNRLRRPLRIRLVGPADQTAAALHGLAHMVNRRPDMNDRRIHIDLTIREKPLEEWR' A
#
# COMPACT_ATOMS: atom_id res chain seq x y z
N MET A 1 -22.69 0.99 1.96
CA MET A 1 -22.11 0.83 0.60
C MET A 1 -23.14 0.13 -0.27
N THR A 2 -23.36 0.60 -1.50
CA THR A 2 -24.31 -0.04 -2.42
C THR A 2 -23.62 -1.16 -3.20
N THR A 3 -24.36 -2.17 -3.63
CA THR A 3 -23.84 -3.31 -4.41
C THR A 3 -23.06 -2.85 -5.66
N LEU A 4 -23.46 -1.74 -6.26
CA LEU A 4 -22.79 -1.12 -7.40
C LEU A 4 -21.37 -0.62 -7.07
N THR A 5 -21.14 -0.02 -5.90
CA THR A 5 -19.81 0.49 -5.52
C THR A 5 -18.81 -0.66 -5.37
N ARG A 6 -19.26 -1.79 -4.83
CA ARG A 6 -18.46 -3.02 -4.71
C ARG A 6 -18.04 -3.58 -6.07
N ILE A 7 -18.97 -3.61 -7.03
CA ILE A 7 -18.69 -4.09 -8.40
C ILE A 7 -17.70 -3.14 -9.10
N VAL A 8 -17.92 -1.83 -9.02
CA VAL A 8 -17.02 -0.83 -9.62
C VAL A 8 -15.61 -0.93 -9.01
N ASN A 9 -15.48 -1.06 -7.68
CA ASN A 9 -14.20 -1.21 -7.01
C ASN A 9 -13.43 -2.47 -7.43
N ARG A 10 -14.14 -3.57 -7.69
CA ARG A 10 -13.56 -4.83 -8.15
C ARG A 10 -13.11 -4.79 -9.61
N LEU A 11 -13.85 -4.08 -10.46
CA LEU A 11 -13.57 -3.93 -11.90
C LEU A 11 -12.56 -2.82 -12.21
N ARG A 12 -12.35 -1.87 -11.28
CA ARG A 12 -11.37 -0.79 -11.45
C ARG A 12 -9.95 -1.35 -11.51
N ARG A 13 -9.08 -0.65 -12.25
CA ARG A 13 -7.64 -0.98 -12.31
C ARG A 13 -7.07 -1.12 -10.89
N PRO A 14 -6.24 -2.14 -10.63
CA PRO A 14 -5.61 -2.34 -9.33
C PRO A 14 -4.81 -1.10 -8.92
N LEU A 15 -4.89 -0.73 -7.64
CA LEU A 15 -3.99 0.27 -7.08
C LEU A 15 -2.60 -0.38 -6.94
N ARG A 16 -1.62 0.12 -7.68
CA ARG A 16 -0.23 -0.34 -7.60
C ARG A 16 0.54 0.55 -6.64
N ILE A 17 1.17 -0.07 -5.65
CA ILE A 17 1.99 0.61 -4.65
C ILE A 17 3.35 -0.05 -4.68
N ARG A 18 4.40 0.74 -4.90
CA ARG A 18 5.78 0.26 -4.89
C ARG A 18 6.48 0.80 -3.65
N LEU A 19 6.95 -0.09 -2.79
CA LEU A 19 7.71 0.24 -1.59
C LEU A 19 9.14 -0.21 -1.80
N VAL A 20 10.08 0.73 -1.78
CA VAL A 20 11.52 0.45 -1.89
C VAL A 20 12.23 1.16 -0.75
N GLY A 21 12.89 0.39 0.12
CA GLY A 21 13.62 0.97 1.24
C GLY A 21 14.06 -0.05 2.27
N PRO A 22 14.65 0.43 3.38
CA PRO A 22 15.06 -0.42 4.50
C PRO A 22 13.89 -1.17 5.11
N ALA A 23 14.17 -2.28 5.79
CA ALA A 23 13.15 -3.13 6.40
C ALA A 23 12.23 -2.34 7.35
N ASP A 24 12.81 -1.53 8.25
CA ASP A 24 12.03 -0.74 9.23
C ASP A 24 11.12 0.29 8.58
N GLN A 25 11.67 1.05 7.61
CA GLN A 25 10.90 2.07 6.89
C GLN A 25 9.77 1.43 6.09
N THR A 26 10.05 0.27 5.50
CA THR A 26 9.05 -0.41 4.69
C THR A 26 7.97 -1.07 5.54
N ALA A 27 8.32 -1.59 6.72
CA ALA A 27 7.36 -2.07 7.71
C ALA A 27 6.43 -0.94 8.18
N ALA A 28 6.99 0.23 8.50
CA ALA A 28 6.21 1.41 8.86
C ALA A 28 5.28 1.87 7.72
N ALA A 29 5.78 1.88 6.47
CA ALA A 29 4.97 2.22 5.30
C ALA A 29 3.82 1.22 5.09
N LEU A 30 4.09 -0.08 5.22
CA LEU A 30 3.06 -1.12 5.09
C LEU A 30 2.01 -1.00 6.20
N HIS A 31 2.44 -0.69 7.43
CA HIS A 31 1.53 -0.42 8.54
C HIS A 31 0.63 0.79 8.26
N GLY A 32 1.19 1.88 7.74
CA GLY A 32 0.44 3.06 7.31
C GLY A 32 -0.57 2.75 6.20
N LEU A 33 -0.20 1.91 5.23
CA LEU A 33 -1.10 1.45 4.17
C LEU A 33 -2.27 0.64 4.73
N ALA A 34 -2.00 -0.30 5.66
CA ALA A 34 -3.04 -1.08 6.32
C ALA A 34 -4.02 -0.17 7.09
N HIS A 35 -3.50 0.79 7.84
CA HIS A 35 -4.32 1.77 8.56
C HIS A 35 -5.16 2.65 7.62
N MET A 36 -4.58 3.11 6.50
CA MET A 36 -5.30 3.86 5.48
C MET A 36 -6.45 3.06 4.87
N VAL A 37 -6.20 1.80 4.48
CA VAL A 37 -7.22 0.92 3.90
C VAL A 37 -8.34 0.66 4.92
N ASN A 38 -7.99 0.40 6.17
CA ASN A 38 -8.97 0.16 7.23
C ASN A 38 -9.89 1.38 7.49
N ARG A 39 -9.35 2.61 7.37
CA ARG A 39 -10.11 3.84 7.60
C ARG A 39 -10.96 4.27 6.40
N ARG A 40 -10.66 3.78 5.19
CA ARG A 40 -11.28 4.23 3.94
C ARG A 40 -12.32 3.22 3.42
N PRO A 41 -13.62 3.43 3.69
CA PRO A 41 -14.66 2.52 3.23
C PRO A 41 -14.81 2.48 1.70
N ASP A 42 -14.33 3.50 0.98
CA ASP A 42 -14.24 3.50 -0.50
C ASP A 42 -13.19 2.54 -1.05
N MET A 43 -12.26 2.05 -0.21
CA MET A 43 -11.26 1.06 -0.59
C MET A 43 -11.70 -0.39 -0.33
N ASN A 44 -12.84 -0.60 0.33
CA ASN A 44 -13.43 -1.92 0.47
C ASN A 44 -13.66 -2.55 -0.91
N ASP A 45 -13.31 -3.84 -1.02
CA ASP A 45 -13.39 -4.65 -2.26
C ASP A 45 -12.48 -4.18 -3.41
N ARG A 46 -11.60 -3.19 -3.18
CA ARG A 46 -10.65 -2.71 -4.17
C ARG A 46 -9.41 -3.60 -4.24
N ARG A 47 -8.97 -3.91 -5.46
CA ARG A 47 -7.73 -4.67 -5.69
C ARG A 47 -6.51 -3.77 -5.48
N ILE A 48 -5.59 -4.19 -4.61
CA ILE A 48 -4.32 -3.49 -4.32
C ILE A 48 -3.18 -4.47 -4.61
N HIS A 49 -2.18 -4.02 -5.38
CA HIS A 49 -0.95 -4.75 -5.66
C HIS A 49 0.19 -3.98 -5.01
N ILE A 50 0.90 -4.63 -4.09
CA ILE A 50 2.03 -4.06 -3.38
C ILE A 50 3.31 -4.74 -3.86
N ASP A 51 4.17 -3.98 -4.54
CA ASP A 51 5.51 -4.40 -4.92
C ASP A 51 6.49 -3.95 -3.85
N LEU A 52 7.06 -4.91 -3.11
CA LEU A 52 7.99 -4.68 -2.01
C LEU A 52 9.42 -5.00 -2.44
N THR A 53 10.33 -4.04 -2.28
CA THR A 53 11.78 -4.26 -2.43
C THR A 53 12.51 -3.77 -1.19
N ILE A 54 13.00 -4.70 -0.39
CA ILE A 54 13.81 -4.36 0.78
C ILE A 54 15.24 -4.07 0.31
N ARG A 55 15.75 -2.87 0.63
CA ARG A 55 17.13 -2.46 0.37
C ARG A 55 17.69 -1.77 1.60
N GLU A 56 18.85 -2.22 2.07
CA GLU A 56 19.61 -1.52 3.10
C GLU A 56 19.88 -0.08 2.65
N LYS A 57 19.73 0.90 3.55
CA LYS A 57 20.16 2.27 3.25
C LYS A 57 21.69 2.22 3.20
N PRO A 58 22.36 2.75 2.15
CA PRO A 58 23.82 2.86 2.20
C PRO A 58 24.20 3.66 3.45
N LEU A 59 25.10 3.10 4.26
CA LEU A 59 25.61 3.66 5.51
C LEU A 59 26.35 5.01 5.34
N GLU A 60 26.49 5.52 4.10
CA GLU A 60 27.32 6.68 3.75
C GLU A 60 26.66 8.05 3.93
N GLU A 61 25.43 8.14 4.44
CA GLU A 61 24.73 9.42 4.63
C GLU A 61 24.75 9.91 6.09
N TRP A 62 25.85 9.67 6.78
CA TRP A 62 26.22 10.32 8.04
C TRP A 62 27.67 10.80 7.98
N ARG A 63 27.91 11.85 7.20
CA ARG A 63 29.07 12.72 7.37
C ARG A 63 28.62 14.17 7.28
#